data_AF-A0A8T5DI89-F1
#
_entry.id   AF-A0A8T5DI89-F1
#
_cell.length_a   1.000
_cell.length_b   1.000
_cell.length_c   1.000
_cell.angle_alpha   90.00
_cell.angle_beta   90.00
_cell.angle_gamma   90.00
#
_symmetry.space_group_name_H-M   'P 1'
#
loop_
_entity.id
_entity.type
_entity.pdbx_description
1 polymer ?
#
loop_
_entity_poly.entity_id
_entity_poly.type
_entity_poly.pdbx_seq_one_letter_code
_entity_poly.pdbx_strand_id
1 'polypeptide(L)'
;MNNSPKRGEPSTTWSTKVQKDTDGELYIVLPDDLTDKLNWLPGDIIEFDETEMLGDVFDDTGFTLRNLTQEKDERFSGHIYNTE
;
A
#
# COMPACT_ATOMS: atom_id res chain seq x y z
N MET A 1 3.65 -10.53 -15.28
CA MET A 1 4.56 -9.51 -15.84
C MET A 1 5.12 -8.74 -14.65
N ASN A 2 6.41 -8.87 -14.36
CA ASN A 2 7.04 -8.19 -13.22
C ASN A 2 7.30 -6.74 -13.59
N ASN A 3 6.54 -5.82 -12.98
CA ASN A 3 6.63 -4.39 -13.24
C ASN A 3 7.50 -3.70 -12.16
N SER A 4 8.69 -4.22 -11.91
CA SER A 4 9.65 -3.55 -11.03
C SER A 4 10.36 -2.44 -11.84
N PRO A 5 10.34 -1.17 -11.37
CA PRO A 5 10.96 -0.07 -12.10
C PRO A 5 12.47 -0.29 -12.24
N LYS A 6 13.03 0.02 -13.42
CA LYS A 6 14.46 -0.10 -13.69
C LYS A 6 15.21 1.07 -13.06
N ARG A 7 16.44 0.80 -12.61
CA ARG A 7 17.35 1.79 -12.02
C ARG A 7 17.55 2.97 -13.00
N GLY A 8 17.02 4.15 -12.64
CA GLY A 8 17.13 5.38 -13.43
C GLY A 8 15.80 5.90 -14.02
N GLU A 9 14.69 5.19 -13.85
CA GLU A 9 13.37 5.72 -14.23
C GLU A 9 12.87 6.77 -13.22
N PRO A 10 12.20 7.84 -13.68
CA PRO A 10 11.61 8.82 -12.77
C PRO A 10 10.54 8.13 -11.92
N SER A 11 10.78 8.04 -10.61
CA SER A 11 9.75 7.64 -9.66
C SER A 11 8.66 8.70 -9.69
N THR A 12 7.45 8.32 -10.08
CA THR A 12 6.29 9.20 -9.93
C THR A 12 6.01 9.33 -8.44
N THR A 13 6.06 10.55 -7.92
CA THR A 13 5.69 10.84 -6.52
C THR A 13 4.29 11.39 -6.51
N TRP A 14 3.41 10.78 -5.72
CA TRP A 14 2.07 11.29 -5.46
C TRP A 14 2.01 11.87 -4.04
N SER A 15 1.31 12.98 -3.89
CA SER A 15 1.08 13.62 -2.59
C SER A 15 -0.42 13.81 -2.38
N THR A 16 -0.94 13.39 -1.24
CA THR A 16 -2.32 13.65 -0.81
C THR A 16 -2.34 14.27 0.58
N LYS A 17 -3.49 14.79 1.00
CA LYS A 17 -3.69 15.39 2.33
C LYS A 17 -4.81 14.67 3.05
N VAL A 18 -4.71 14.60 4.37
CA VAL A 18 -5.81 14.16 5.22
C VAL A 18 -6.93 15.21 5.14
N GLN A 19 -8.14 14.73 4.88
CA GLN A 19 -9.37 15.49 4.81
C GLN A 19 -10.32 15.02 5.91
N LYS A 20 -11.31 15.85 6.24
CA LYS A 20 -12.35 15.56 7.22
C LYS A 20 -13.71 15.66 6.53
N ASP A 21 -14.56 14.66 6.71
CA ASP A 21 -15.90 14.67 6.13
C ASP A 21 -16.89 15.50 6.99
N THR A 22 -18.17 15.49 6.62
CA THR A 22 -19.23 16.20 7.33
C THR A 22 -19.60 15.57 8.69
N ASP A 23 -19.30 14.30 8.89
CA ASP A 23 -19.53 13.57 10.15
C ASP A 23 -18.36 13.76 11.13
N GLY A 24 -17.20 14.12 10.58
CA GLY A 24 -15.98 14.41 11.29
C GLY A 24 -14.93 13.31 11.16
N GLU A 25 -15.16 12.33 10.29
CA GLU A 25 -14.26 11.23 10.01
C GLU A 25 -13.11 11.68 9.11
N LEU A 26 -11.90 11.20 9.40
CA LEU A 26 -10.69 11.52 8.65
C LEU A 26 -10.50 10.52 7.51
N TYR A 27 -10.19 11.03 6.32
CA TYR A 27 -9.92 10.21 5.15
C TYR A 27 -8.84 10.82 4.25
N ILE A 28 -8.22 9.99 3.42
CA ILE A 28 -7.32 10.41 2.34
C ILE A 28 -7.94 10.03 0.99
N VAL A 29 -7.64 10.80 -0.04
CA VAL A 29 -8.02 10.46 -1.42
C VAL A 29 -6.77 10.06 -2.17
N LEU A 30 -6.72 8.81 -2.63
CA LEU A 30 -5.65 8.32 -3.48
C LEU A 30 -5.99 8.61 -4.96
N PRO A 31 -5.04 9.06 -5.78
CA PRO A 31 -5.27 9.26 -7.21
C PRO A 31 -5.66 7.97 -7.94
N ASP A 32 -6.59 8.05 -8.90
CA ASP A 32 -7.06 6.86 -9.65
C ASP A 32 -5.92 6.14 -10.40
N ASP A 33 -4.95 6.88 -10.95
CA ASP A 33 -3.78 6.31 -11.61
C ASP A 33 -2.89 5.50 -10.64
N LEU A 34 -2.86 5.88 -9.36
CA LEU A 34 -2.11 5.15 -8.33
C LEU A 34 -2.83 3.84 -7.98
N THR A 35 -4.13 3.90 -7.70
CA THR A 35 -4.92 2.71 -7.33
C THR A 35 -5.01 1.72 -8.49
N ASP A 36 -5.12 2.19 -9.74
CA ASP A 36 -5.08 1.34 -10.94
C ASP A 36 -3.72 0.64 -11.10
N LYS A 37 -2.62 1.36 -10.93
CA LYS A 37 -1.25 0.79 -10.97
C LYS A 37 -1.02 -0.26 -9.88
N LEU A 38 -1.59 -0.04 -8.69
CA LEU A 38 -1.55 -1.00 -7.58
C LEU A 38 -2.61 -2.09 -7.71
N ASN A 39 -3.51 -2.00 -8.70
CA ASN A 39 -4.67 -2.87 -8.89
C ASN A 39 -5.59 -2.90 -7.66
N TRP A 40 -5.64 -1.84 -6.85
CA TRP A 40 -6.51 -1.74 -5.67
C TRP A 40 -7.94 -1.44 -6.09
N LEU A 41 -8.87 -2.27 -5.64
CA LEU A 41 -10.28 -2.19 -5.99
C LEU A 41 -11.09 -1.53 -4.86
N PRO A 42 -12.19 -0.81 -5.19
CA PRO A 42 -13.14 -0.38 -4.18
C PRO A 42 -13.65 -1.57 -3.36
N GLY A 43 -13.49 -1.49 -2.05
CA GLY A 43 -13.86 -2.57 -1.12
C GLY A 43 -12.71 -3.49 -0.69
N ASP A 44 -11.50 -3.31 -1.24
CA ASP A 44 -10.30 -3.96 -0.69
C ASP A 44 -10.03 -3.51 0.76
N ILE A 45 -9.50 -4.43 1.56
CA ILE A 45 -9.17 -4.18 2.97
C ILE A 45 -7.74 -3.63 3.03
N ILE A 46 -7.62 -2.36 3.41
CA ILE A 46 -6.33 -1.67 3.53
C ILE A 46 -5.97 -1.54 5.01
N GLU A 47 -4.79 -2.02 5.38
CA GLU A 47 -4.13 -1.77 6.64
C GLU A 47 -3.25 -0.52 6.52
N PHE A 48 -3.28 0.35 7.54
CA PHE A 48 -2.33 1.44 7.68
C PHE A 48 -1.51 1.22 8.94
N ASP A 49 -0.20 1.46 8.84
CA ASP A 49 0.74 1.30 9.95
C ASP A 49 1.71 2.49 9.99
N GLU A 50 1.96 3.00 11.19
CA GLU A 50 2.94 4.06 11.44
C GLU A 50 4.34 3.48 11.37
N THR A 51 5.19 4.07 10.54
CA THR A 51 6.58 3.64 10.39
C THR A 51 7.52 4.81 10.59
N GLU A 52 8.61 4.57 11.32
CA GLU A 52 9.69 5.54 11.45
C GLU A 52 10.47 5.56 10.12
N MET A 53 10.39 6.68 9.39
CA MET A 53 11.12 6.84 8.14
C MET A 53 12.51 7.36 8.45
N LEU A 54 13.53 6.64 7.99
CA LEU A 54 14.92 7.11 8.06
C LEU A 54 15.15 8.13 6.92
N GLY A 55 14.78 9.39 7.16
CA GLY A 55 15.02 10.53 6.25
C GLY A 55 16.33 11.29 6.55
N ASP A 56 16.67 12.24 5.66
CA ASP A 56 17.81 13.17 5.83
C ASP A 56 17.68 14.05 7.08
N VAL A 57 16.45 14.25 7.55
CA VAL A 57 16.12 14.78 8.86
C VAL A 57 15.60 13.60 9.67
N PHE A 58 16.39 13.15 10.65
CA PHE A 58 15.94 12.15 11.61
C PHE A 58 14.67 12.68 12.29
N ASP A 59 13.63 11.85 12.37
CA ASP A 59 12.29 12.10 12.96
C ASP A 59 11.10 12.44 12.02
N ASP A 60 11.06 11.91 10.79
CA ASP A 60 9.80 11.89 10.01
C ASP A 60 9.02 10.59 10.27
N THR A 61 7.85 10.70 10.92
CA THR A 61 6.87 9.61 11.02
C THR A 61 6.13 9.48 9.70
N GLY A 62 6.29 8.34 9.04
CA GLY A 62 5.55 7.98 7.83
C GLY A 62 4.38 7.05 8.14
N PHE A 63 3.49 6.93 7.17
CA PHE A 63 2.46 5.89 7.17
C PHE A 63 2.70 4.96 5.99
N THR A 64 2.62 3.66 6.24
CA THR A 64 2.60 2.64 5.19
C THR A 64 1.16 2.16 5.01
N LEU A 65 0.77 1.92 3.76
CA LEU A 65 -0.54 1.35 3.44
C LEU A 65 -0.33 -0.01 2.76
N ARG A 66 -1.01 -1.04 3.24
CA ARG A 66 -0.91 -2.43 2.75
C ARG A 66 -2.30 -2.95 2.38
N ASN A 67 -2.42 -3.57 1.21
CA ASN A 67 -3.67 -4.17 0.78
C ASN A 67 -3.74 -5.64 1.18
N LEU A 68 -4.42 -5.92 2.29
CA LEU A 68 -4.55 -7.26 2.87
C LEU A 68 -5.35 -8.22 1.98
N THR A 69 -6.26 -7.72 1.15
CA THR A 69 -7.03 -8.54 0.20
C THR A 69 -6.14 -9.13 -0.89
N GLN A 70 -5.04 -8.46 -1.21
CA GLN A 70 -4.08 -8.90 -2.23
C GLN A 70 -2.88 -9.64 -1.68
N GLU A 71 -2.68 -9.62 -0.35
CA GLU A 71 -1.65 -10.42 0.30
C GLU A 71 -2.03 -11.90 0.20
N LYS A 72 -1.53 -12.55 -0.86
CA LYS A 72 -1.54 -14.00 -0.95
C LYS A 72 -0.46 -14.51 0.00
N ASP A 73 -0.85 -15.30 0.99
CA ASP A 73 0.10 -16.04 1.80
C ASP A 73 0.74 -17.16 0.95
N GLU A 74 1.77 -16.80 0.18
CA GLU A 74 2.51 -17.73 -0.69
C GLU A 74 3.28 -18.80 0.11
N ARG A 75 3.35 -18.70 1.46
CA ARG A 75 3.97 -19.75 2.29
C ARG A 75 3.11 -21.01 2.39
N PHE A 76 1.81 -20.92 2.12
CA PHE A 76 0.88 -22.05 2.26
C PHE A 76 0.22 -22.49 0.94
N SER A 77 0.48 -21.81 -0.18
CA SER A 77 -0.19 -22.09 -1.46
C SER A 77 0.33 -23.32 -2.22
N GLY A 78 1.10 -24.22 -1.59
CA GLY A 78 1.76 -25.32 -2.30
C GLY A 78 2.11 -26.59 -1.51
N HIS A 79 1.73 -26.72 -0.23
CA HIS A 79 1.91 -27.98 0.50
C HIS A 79 0.59 -28.74 0.58
N ILE A 80 0.41 -29.69 -0.35
CA ILE A 80 -0.54 -30.78 -0.16
C ILE A 80 0.09 -31.68 0.90
N TYR A 81 -0.46 -31.67 2.12
CA TYR A 81 -0.14 -32.69 3.10
C TYR A 81 -0.81 -33.99 2.62
N ASN A 82 -0.04 -34.88 2.01
CA ASN A 82 -0.45 -36.27 1.90
C ASN A 82 -0.46 -36.85 3.31
N THR A 83 -1.66 -37.07 3.85
CA THR A 83 -1.84 -37.97 4.99
C THR A 83 -1.70 -39.40 4.44
N GLU A 84 -0.53 -40.00 4.63
CA GLU A 84 -0.36 -41.46 4.61
C GLU A 84 -0.86 -42.07 5.92
#